data_AF-A0A6S7K920-F1
#
_entry.id   AF-A0A6S7K920-F1
#
_cell.length_a   1.000
_cell.length_b   1.000
_cell.length_c   1.000
_cell.angle_alpha   90.00
_cell.angle_beta   90.00
_cell.angle_gamma   90.00
#
_symmetry.space_group_name_H-M   'P 1'
#
loop_
_entity.id
_entity.type
_entity.pdbx_description
1 polymer ?
#
loop_
_entity_poly.entity_id
_entity_poly.type
_entity_poly.pdbx_seq_one_letter_code
_entity_poly.pdbx_strand_id
1 'polypeptide(L)'
;MKGRRKVNKKNIPKQRQKWFNQKCHTLKKNLRNLGKLITIYPNNTYLKHTFFSKKKEYKCLLRKLKRQFHNTILEKIEALADNNPNEYWKLVNSIKTSQKSKDHNEISSSEWFEYFKNLNKNEHLCSEESSTEAKIVKDYNKWAAQKIDVLDRPISTEELYKISKKLKNKKHAPMIHYR
;
A
#
# COMPACT_ATOMS: atom_id res chain seq x y z
N MET A 1 -44.61 6.68 25.52
CA MET A 1 -43.59 7.08 24.51
C MET A 1 -42.20 7.04 25.13
N LYS A 2 -41.33 6.08 24.76
CA LYS A 2 -39.94 6.01 25.27
C LYS A 2 -39.02 6.83 24.34
N GLY A 3 -38.63 8.02 24.77
CA GLY A 3 -37.67 8.87 24.05
C GLY A 3 -36.27 8.24 24.03
N ARG A 4 -35.78 7.89 22.84
CA ARG A 4 -34.39 7.43 22.64
C ARG A 4 -33.43 8.59 22.93
N ARG A 5 -32.61 8.48 23.98
CA ARG A 5 -31.51 9.40 24.28
C ARG A 5 -30.47 9.34 23.14
N LYS A 6 -30.22 10.47 22.48
CA LYS A 6 -29.15 10.62 21.48
C LYS A 6 -27.80 10.52 22.19
N VAL A 7 -27.06 9.44 21.92
CA VAL A 7 -25.69 9.25 22.42
C VAL A 7 -24.79 10.30 21.77
N ASN A 8 -24.17 11.13 22.60
CA ASN A 8 -23.28 12.20 22.19
C ASN A 8 -21.98 11.57 21.66
N LYS A 9 -21.79 11.52 20.33
CA LYS A 9 -20.54 11.05 19.71
C LYS A 9 -19.41 11.98 20.13
N LYS A 10 -18.48 11.48 20.95
CA LYS A 10 -17.25 12.19 21.30
C LYS A 10 -16.50 12.58 20.01
N ASN A 11 -16.18 13.86 19.87
CA ASN A 11 -15.44 14.40 18.73
C ASN A 11 -14.00 13.84 18.73
N ILE A 12 -13.77 12.75 17.99
CA ILE A 12 -12.42 12.23 17.75
C ILE A 12 -11.69 13.26 16.87
N PRO A 13 -10.53 13.79 17.30
CA PRO A 13 -9.78 14.74 16.49
C PRO A 13 -9.35 14.06 15.19
N LYS A 14 -9.74 14.65 14.05
CA LYS A 14 -9.32 14.15 12.73
C LYS A 14 -7.80 14.18 12.65
N GLN A 15 -7.18 13.02 12.47
CA GLN A 15 -5.74 12.93 12.25
C GLN A 15 -5.37 13.80 11.04
N ARG A 16 -4.38 14.68 11.22
CA ARG A 16 -3.89 15.54 10.14
C ARG A 16 -3.11 14.69 9.16
N GLN A 17 -3.24 14.99 7.87
CA GLN A 17 -2.46 14.33 6.84
C GLN A 17 -0.98 14.65 7.04
N LYS A 18 -0.12 13.62 7.04
CA LYS A 18 1.31 13.73 7.36
C LYS A 18 2.08 14.68 6.44
N TRP A 19 1.61 14.85 5.20
CA TRP A 19 2.22 15.74 4.20
C TRP A 19 1.69 17.20 4.25
N PHE A 20 0.71 17.49 5.10
CA PHE A 20 0.03 18.78 5.14
C PHE A 20 0.76 19.79 6.04
N ASN A 21 1.48 20.73 5.42
CA ASN A 21 2.35 21.67 6.12
C ASN A 21 1.65 22.98 6.51
N GLN A 22 2.32 23.79 7.34
CA GLN A 22 1.82 25.11 7.77
C GLN A 22 1.50 26.04 6.59
N LYS A 23 2.27 25.98 5.51
CA LYS A 23 2.01 26.73 4.26
C LYS A 23 0.65 26.38 3.65
N CYS A 24 0.20 25.13 3.74
CA CYS A 24 -1.13 24.74 3.29
C CYS A 24 -2.22 25.32 4.19
N HIS A 25 -1.98 25.38 5.50
CA HIS A 25 -2.90 26.01 6.45
C HIS A 25 -3.07 27.50 6.18
N THR A 26 -1.98 28.23 5.98
CA THR A 26 -2.02 29.68 5.72
C THR A 26 -2.75 29.99 4.41
N LEU A 27 -2.42 29.30 3.31
CA LEU A 27 -3.12 29.46 2.03
C LEU A 27 -4.61 29.11 2.12
N LYS A 28 -4.96 28.03 2.84
CA LYS A 28 -6.37 27.65 3.05
C LYS A 28 -7.13 28.70 3.87
N LYS A 29 -6.50 29.30 4.89
CA LYS A 29 -7.08 30.40 5.67
C LYS A 29 -7.29 31.63 4.79
N ASN A 30 -6.29 32.01 3.99
CA ASN A 30 -6.37 33.13 3.06
C ASN A 30 -7.49 32.95 2.04
N LEU A 31 -7.63 31.74 1.48
CA LEU A 31 -8.73 31.42 0.57
C LEU A 31 -10.11 31.53 1.22
N ARG A 32 -10.26 31.12 2.48
CA ARG A 32 -11.52 31.30 3.21
C ARG A 32 -11.84 32.77 3.42
N ASN A 33 -10.83 33.58 3.77
CA ASN A 33 -11.01 35.01 3.97
C ASN A 33 -11.36 35.72 2.66
N LEU A 34 -10.65 35.43 1.57
CA LEU A 34 -10.96 35.95 0.23
C LEU A 34 -12.36 35.51 -0.24
N GLY A 35 -12.74 34.26 0.04
CA GLY A 35 -14.09 33.77 -0.25
C GLY A 35 -15.17 34.59 0.44
N LYS A 36 -14.98 34.92 1.73
CA LYS A 36 -15.89 35.82 2.47
C LYS A 36 -15.94 37.22 1.85
N LEU A 37 -14.78 37.78 1.47
CA LEU A 37 -14.71 39.10 0.85
C LEU A 37 -15.42 39.14 -0.52
N ILE A 38 -15.35 38.08 -1.32
CA ILE A 38 -16.09 37.98 -2.58
C ILE A 38 -17.60 37.95 -2.35
N THR A 39 -18.06 37.28 -1.28
CA THR A 39 -19.48 37.26 -0.93
C THR A 39 -19.98 38.66 -0.53
N ILE A 40 -19.15 39.46 0.16
CA ILE A 40 -19.49 40.82 0.57
C ILE A 40 -19.39 41.80 -0.60
N TYR A 41 -18.40 41.64 -1.48
CA TYR A 41 -18.11 42.53 -2.61
C TYR A 41 -18.16 41.76 -3.95
N PRO A 42 -19.36 41.38 -4.43
CA PRO A 42 -19.51 40.48 -5.58
C PRO A 42 -19.08 41.10 -6.92
N ASN A 43 -19.08 42.43 -7.05
CA ASN A 43 -18.72 43.12 -8.29
C ASN A 43 -17.22 43.47 -8.36
N ASN A 44 -16.45 43.18 -7.32
CA ASN A 44 -15.01 43.44 -7.32
C ASN A 44 -14.25 42.35 -8.09
N THR A 45 -13.90 42.65 -9.34
CA THR A 45 -13.17 41.75 -10.25
C THR A 45 -11.77 41.40 -9.73
N TYR A 46 -11.09 42.33 -9.05
CA TYR A 46 -9.77 42.08 -8.47
C TYR A 46 -9.82 41.00 -7.39
N LEU A 47 -10.82 41.04 -6.51
CA LEU A 47 -11.01 40.02 -5.48
C LEU A 47 -11.27 38.62 -6.08
N LYS A 48 -12.06 38.55 -7.15
CA LYS A 48 -12.28 37.29 -7.90
C LYS A 48 -10.97 36.76 -8.48
N HIS A 49 -10.23 37.60 -9.20
CA HIS A 49 -8.98 37.20 -9.85
C HIS A 49 -7.93 36.72 -8.83
N THR A 50 -7.76 37.46 -7.73
CA THR A 50 -6.84 37.09 -6.65
C THR A 50 -7.25 35.79 -5.97
N PHE A 51 -8.54 35.56 -5.71
CA PHE A 51 -9.02 34.29 -5.18
C PHE A 51 -8.74 33.11 -6.10
N PHE A 52 -9.05 33.22 -7.40
CA PHE A 52 -8.79 32.13 -8.35
C PHE A 52 -7.30 31.85 -8.50
N SER A 53 -6.47 32.89 -8.54
CA SER A 53 -5.01 32.78 -8.56
C SER A 53 -4.49 32.03 -7.32
N LYS A 54 -4.90 32.45 -6.11
CA LYS A 54 -4.51 31.79 -4.86
C LYS A 54 -5.07 30.37 -4.75
N LYS A 55 -6.24 30.10 -5.36
CA LYS A 55 -6.85 28.77 -5.41
C LYS A 55 -6.03 27.83 -6.28
N LYS A 56 -5.53 28.32 -7.42
CA LYS A 56 -4.61 27.59 -8.31
C LYS A 56 -3.29 27.31 -7.59
N GLU A 57 -2.70 28.31 -6.95
CA GLU A 57 -1.47 28.17 -6.15
C GLU A 57 -1.61 27.10 -5.06
N TYR A 58 -2.70 27.16 -4.29
CA TYR A 58 -2.99 26.17 -3.25
C TYR A 58 -3.11 24.75 -3.81
N LYS A 59 -3.85 24.56 -4.91
CA LYS A 59 -3.98 23.24 -5.56
C LYS A 59 -2.63 22.72 -6.06
N CYS A 60 -1.81 23.59 -6.64
CA CYS A 60 -0.46 23.23 -7.10
C CYS A 60 0.42 22.78 -5.92
N LEU A 61 0.42 23.55 -4.83
CA LEU A 61 1.16 23.22 -3.61
C LEU A 61 0.75 21.86 -3.03
N LEU A 62 -0.56 21.58 -2.97
CA LEU A 62 -1.06 20.29 -2.48
C LEU A 62 -0.54 19.13 -3.34
N ARG A 63 -0.58 19.26 -4.67
CA ARG A 63 -0.08 18.22 -5.59
C ARG A 63 1.42 18.00 -5.39
N LYS A 64 2.19 19.09 -5.30
CA LYS A 64 3.64 19.04 -5.07
C LYS A 64 3.98 18.33 -3.76
N LEU A 65 3.38 18.74 -2.64
CA LEU A 65 3.67 18.17 -1.32
C LEU A 65 3.25 16.71 -1.21
N LYS A 66 2.10 16.33 -1.80
CA LYS A 66 1.71 14.93 -1.91
C LYS A 66 2.76 14.12 -2.66
N ARG A 67 3.16 14.56 -3.86
CA ARG A 67 4.16 13.86 -4.67
C ARG A 67 5.49 13.72 -3.93
N GLN A 68 5.96 14.80 -3.32
CA GLN A 68 7.19 14.79 -2.52
C GLN A 68 7.09 13.80 -1.36
N PHE A 69 5.99 13.79 -0.62
CA PHE A 69 5.80 12.84 0.47
C PHE A 69 5.81 11.39 -0.01
N HIS A 70 5.12 11.08 -1.12
CA HIS A 70 5.16 9.74 -1.70
C HIS A 70 6.57 9.32 -2.13
N ASN A 71 7.29 10.20 -2.83
CA ASN A 71 8.67 9.94 -3.23
C ASN A 71 9.57 9.68 -2.01
N THR A 72 9.48 10.51 -0.97
CA THR A 72 10.29 10.32 0.25
C THR A 72 9.97 9.02 0.98
N ILE A 73 8.75 8.49 0.84
CA ILE A 73 8.40 7.19 1.39
C ILE A 73 9.04 6.08 0.56
N LEU A 74 8.98 6.17 -0.77
CA LEU A 74 9.59 5.19 -1.67
C LEU A 74 11.10 5.12 -1.46
N GLU A 75 11.78 6.27 -1.42
CA GLU A 75 13.21 6.36 -1.14
C GLU A 75 13.57 5.71 0.21
N LYS A 76 12.71 5.88 1.24
CA LYS A 76 12.91 5.22 2.55
C LYS A 76 12.69 3.72 2.48
N ILE A 77 11.71 3.25 1.70
CA ILE A 77 11.45 1.82 1.51
C ILE A 77 12.66 1.16 0.84
N GLU A 78 13.16 1.76 -0.23
CA GLU A 78 14.34 1.28 -0.95
C GLU A 78 15.58 1.26 -0.04
N ALA A 79 15.84 2.34 0.70
CA ALA A 79 16.99 2.41 1.61
C ALA A 79 16.93 1.40 2.79
N LEU A 80 15.72 1.09 3.26
CA LEU A 80 15.51 0.18 4.41
C LEU A 80 15.43 -1.30 4.01
N ALA A 81 15.18 -1.60 2.74
CA ALA A 81 15.00 -2.98 2.26
C ALA A 81 16.21 -3.87 2.57
N ASP A 82 17.41 -3.36 2.31
CA ASP A 82 18.66 -4.15 2.48
C ASP A 82 19.28 -3.98 3.86
N ASN A 83 19.07 -2.83 4.51
CA ASN A 83 19.77 -2.46 5.74
C ASN A 83 19.02 -2.83 7.02
N ASN A 84 17.69 -2.70 7.04
CA ASN A 84 16.88 -2.78 8.27
C ASN A 84 15.46 -3.31 8.04
N PRO A 85 15.28 -4.65 7.93
CA PRO A 85 13.99 -5.26 7.60
C PRO A 85 12.89 -4.96 8.64
N ASN A 86 13.23 -4.74 9.91
CA ASN A 86 12.25 -4.40 10.94
C ASN A 86 11.62 -3.01 10.75
N GLU A 87 12.43 -2.02 10.36
CA GLU A 87 11.92 -0.66 10.11
C GLU A 87 11.15 -0.58 8.80
N TYR A 88 11.60 -1.34 7.80
CA TYR A 88 10.87 -1.55 6.55
C TYR A 88 9.43 -2.02 6.82
N TRP A 89 9.25 -3.11 7.57
CA TRP A 89 7.91 -3.64 7.84
C TRP A 89 7.06 -2.69 8.69
N LYS A 90 7.65 -1.95 9.62
CA LYS A 90 6.94 -0.88 10.36
C LYS A 90 6.44 0.21 9.41
N LEU A 91 7.28 0.65 8.48
CA LEU A 91 6.92 1.67 7.49
C LEU A 91 5.80 1.17 6.57
N VAL A 92 5.91 -0.03 6.02
CA VAL A 92 4.89 -0.67 5.17
C VAL A 92 3.55 -0.81 5.91
N ASN A 93 3.57 -1.28 7.16
CA ASN A 93 2.36 -1.41 7.96
C ASN A 93 1.72 -0.05 8.27
N SER A 94 2.52 0.99 8.46
CA SER A 94 2.02 2.37 8.65
C SER A 94 1.32 2.94 7.40
N ILE A 95 1.69 2.45 6.21
CA ILE A 95 1.06 2.83 4.94
C ILE A 95 -0.26 2.06 4.78
N LYS A 96 -0.24 0.73 4.95
CA LYS A 96 -1.43 -0.15 4.87
C LYS A 96 -2.53 0.30 5.83
N THR A 97 -2.18 0.63 7.07
CA THR A 97 -3.14 1.09 8.09
C THR A 97 -3.74 2.46 7.78
N SER A 98 -3.03 3.31 7.04
CA SER A 98 -3.54 4.62 6.59
C SER A 98 -4.54 4.51 5.43
N GLN A 99 -4.59 3.37 4.73
CA GLN A 99 -5.48 3.08 3.60
C GLN A 99 -6.64 2.14 3.98
N LYS A 100 -7.21 2.25 5.19
CA LYS A 100 -8.51 1.63 5.52
C LYS A 100 -9.70 2.24 4.73
N SER A 101 -9.47 2.69 3.50
CA SER A 101 -10.51 2.88 2.49
C SER A 101 -10.90 1.51 1.94
N LYS A 102 -12.21 1.30 1.81
CA LYS A 102 -12.91 0.13 1.26
C LYS A 102 -12.59 -0.17 -0.23
N ASP A 103 -11.35 -0.02 -0.67
CA ASP A 103 -10.96 -0.20 -2.08
C ASP A 103 -9.87 -1.27 -2.20
N HIS A 104 -10.20 -2.49 -1.83
CA HIS A 104 -9.81 -3.57 -2.73
C HIS A 104 -11.00 -3.75 -3.64
N ASN A 105 -10.80 -3.55 -4.95
CA ASN A 105 -11.68 -4.15 -5.95
C ASN A 105 -11.60 -5.65 -5.71
N GLU A 106 -12.42 -6.16 -4.79
CA GLU A 106 -12.64 -7.58 -4.56
C GLU A 106 -13.38 -8.11 -5.78
N ILE A 107 -12.66 -8.20 -6.90
CA ILE A 107 -13.09 -8.97 -8.05
C ILE A 107 -13.25 -10.39 -7.51
N SER A 108 -14.46 -10.90 -7.60
CA SER A 108 -14.80 -12.22 -7.09
C SER A 108 -13.96 -13.28 -7.81
N SER A 109 -13.65 -14.39 -7.15
CA SER A 109 -12.93 -15.51 -7.79
C SER A 109 -13.67 -16.00 -9.04
N SER A 110 -15.00 -15.90 -9.06
CA SER A 110 -15.83 -16.18 -10.24
C SER A 110 -15.59 -15.23 -11.40
N GLU A 111 -15.51 -13.92 -11.17
CA GLU A 111 -15.22 -12.94 -12.22
C GLU A 111 -13.82 -13.12 -12.79
N TRP A 112 -12.84 -13.43 -11.94
CA TRP A 112 -11.50 -13.80 -12.39
C TRP A 112 -11.51 -15.04 -13.27
N PHE A 113 -12.21 -16.09 -12.83
CA PHE A 113 -12.30 -17.34 -13.58
C PHE A 113 -12.95 -17.14 -14.94
N GLU A 114 -14.07 -16.41 -15.02
CA GLU A 114 -14.73 -16.14 -16.30
C GLU A 114 -13.87 -15.30 -17.24
N TYR A 115 -13.17 -14.29 -16.72
CA TYR A 115 -12.27 -13.47 -17.51
C TYR A 115 -11.16 -14.30 -18.16
N PHE A 116 -10.44 -15.12 -17.37
CA PHE A 116 -9.37 -15.97 -17.89
C PHE A 116 -9.89 -17.11 -18.77
N LYS A 117 -11.05 -17.68 -18.43
CA LYS A 117 -11.72 -18.68 -19.26
C LYS A 117 -12.08 -18.11 -20.64
N ASN A 118 -12.52 -16.86 -20.71
CA ASN A 118 -12.87 -16.21 -21.97
C ASN A 118 -11.64 -15.75 -22.77
N LEU A 119 -10.55 -15.36 -22.10
CA LEU A 119 -9.24 -15.13 -22.73
C LEU A 119 -8.76 -16.39 -23.47
N ASN A 120 -8.82 -17.55 -22.81
CA ASN A 120 -8.34 -18.81 -23.38
C ASN A 120 -9.28 -19.43 -24.43
N LYS A 121 -10.51 -18.92 -24.58
CA LYS A 121 -11.44 -19.38 -25.64
C LYS A 121 -11.19 -18.71 -26.98
N ASN A 122 -10.58 -17.52 -26.99
CA ASN A 122 -10.40 -16.72 -28.20
C ASN A 122 -9.07 -16.98 -28.91
N GLU A 123 -8.26 -17.93 -28.42
CA GLU A 123 -7.10 -18.44 -29.14
C GLU A 123 -7.56 -19.47 -30.18
N HIS A 124 -8.20 -18.98 -31.25
CA HIS A 124 -8.13 -19.71 -32.50
C HIS A 124 -6.66 -19.75 -32.91
N LEU A 125 -6.13 -20.98 -33.05
CA LEU A 125 -4.81 -21.38 -33.58
C LEU A 125 -3.69 -21.58 -32.55
N CYS A 126 -3.77 -22.66 -31.77
CA CYS A 126 -2.55 -23.42 -31.49
C CYS A 126 -2.83 -24.93 -31.45
N SER A 127 -3.14 -25.46 -32.62
CA SER A 127 -3.07 -26.88 -32.93
C SER A 127 -1.61 -27.36 -32.91
N GLU A 128 -0.96 -27.41 -31.75
CA GLU A 128 0.32 -28.10 -31.52
C GLU A 128 0.46 -28.56 -30.04
N GLU A 129 -0.61 -29.04 -29.39
CA GLU A 129 -0.55 -29.53 -28.00
C GLU A 129 0.29 -30.81 -27.81
N SER A 130 0.82 -31.42 -28.87
CA SER A 130 1.66 -32.63 -28.75
C SER A 130 3.14 -32.33 -28.42
N SER A 131 3.66 -31.14 -28.73
CA SER A 131 5.10 -30.85 -28.68
C SER A 131 5.57 -30.25 -27.34
N THR A 132 4.73 -29.46 -26.67
CA THR A 132 5.09 -28.72 -25.44
C THR A 132 4.99 -29.59 -24.20
N GLU A 133 3.89 -30.33 -24.05
CA GLU A 133 3.69 -31.23 -22.91
C GLU A 133 4.76 -32.34 -22.86
N ALA A 134 5.09 -32.92 -24.03
CA ALA A 134 6.13 -33.92 -24.14
C ALA A 134 7.53 -33.37 -23.76
N LYS A 135 7.82 -32.11 -24.08
CA LYS A 135 9.08 -31.44 -23.67
C LYS A 135 9.11 -31.18 -22.17
N ILE A 136 8.01 -30.68 -21.60
CA ILE A 136 7.88 -30.42 -20.15
C ILE A 136 8.07 -31.73 -19.35
N VAL A 137 7.41 -32.82 -19.76
CA VAL A 137 7.55 -34.13 -19.11
C VAL A 137 8.98 -34.66 -19.23
N LYS A 138 9.62 -34.48 -20.39
CA LYS A 138 11.02 -34.91 -20.60
C LYS A 138 12.00 -34.12 -19.74
N ASP A 139 11.81 -32.80 -19.63
CA ASP A 139 12.65 -31.94 -18.80
C ASP A 139 12.42 -32.21 -17.30
N TYR A 140 11.18 -32.43 -16.89
CA TYR A 140 10.85 -32.83 -15.51
C TYR A 140 11.51 -34.17 -15.15
N ASN A 141 11.40 -35.18 -16.01
CA ASN A 141 12.03 -36.49 -15.77
C ASN A 141 13.56 -36.40 -15.74
N LYS A 142 14.15 -35.54 -16.59
CA LYS A 142 15.60 -35.27 -16.58
C LYS A 142 16.03 -34.59 -15.28
N TRP A 143 15.23 -33.66 -14.75
CA TRP A 143 15.52 -32.98 -13.48
C TRP A 143 15.28 -33.90 -12.28
N ALA A 144 14.21 -34.70 -12.28
CA ALA A 144 13.93 -35.69 -11.25
C ALA A 144 14.97 -36.82 -11.20
N ALA A 145 15.60 -37.16 -12.33
CA ALA A 145 16.73 -38.08 -12.37
C ALA A 145 18.02 -37.49 -11.78
N GLN A 146 18.12 -36.16 -11.67
CA GLN A 146 19.20 -35.50 -10.93
C GLN A 146 18.86 -35.54 -9.43
N LYS A 147 19.29 -36.61 -8.75
CA LYS A 147 19.27 -36.63 -7.28
C LYS A 147 20.14 -35.50 -6.76
N ILE A 148 19.51 -34.48 -6.18
CA ILE A 148 20.22 -33.43 -5.43
C ILE A 148 20.40 -33.97 -4.01
N ASP A 149 21.48 -34.70 -3.80
CA ASP A 149 21.85 -35.37 -2.54
C ASP A 149 21.85 -34.42 -1.33
N VAL A 150 22.05 -33.13 -1.57
CA VAL A 150 22.01 -32.08 -0.54
C VAL A 150 20.60 -31.77 -0.03
N LEU A 151 19.57 -31.95 -0.86
CA LEU A 151 18.16 -31.66 -0.51
C LEU A 151 17.40 -32.89 -0.02
N ASP A 152 17.82 -34.09 -0.45
CA ASP A 152 17.16 -35.35 -0.08
C ASP A 152 17.75 -36.00 1.19
N ARG A 153 18.88 -35.48 1.69
CA ARG A 153 19.48 -35.98 2.93
C ARG A 153 18.71 -35.52 4.17
N PRO A 154 18.64 -36.34 5.23
CA PRO A 154 18.07 -35.92 6.50
C PRO A 154 18.88 -34.76 7.09
N ILE A 155 18.19 -33.79 7.69
CA ILE A 155 18.81 -32.64 8.35
C ILE A 155 19.77 -33.13 9.43
N SER A 156 21.04 -32.72 9.35
CA SER A 156 22.06 -33.16 10.31
C SER A 156 21.98 -32.37 11.62
N THR A 157 22.34 -33.01 12.74
CA THR A 157 22.46 -32.38 14.05
C THR A 157 23.51 -31.26 14.06
N GLU A 158 24.56 -31.37 13.23
CA GLU A 158 25.56 -30.32 13.06
C GLU A 158 25.02 -29.09 12.33
N GLU A 159 24.13 -29.29 11.36
CA GLU A 159 23.45 -28.19 10.66
C GLU A 159 22.53 -27.46 11.63
N LEU A 160 21.75 -28.20 12.43
CA LEU A 160 20.93 -27.64 13.50
C LEU A 160 21.77 -26.85 14.49
N TYR A 161 22.94 -27.35 14.89
CA TYR A 161 23.84 -26.64 15.81
C TYR A 161 24.45 -25.37 15.19
N LYS A 162 24.83 -25.41 13.92
CA LYS A 162 25.32 -24.23 13.18
C LYS A 162 24.24 -23.17 13.03
N ILE A 163 22.99 -23.58 12.78
CA ILE A 163 21.84 -22.67 12.66
C ILE A 163 21.46 -22.11 14.03
N SER A 164 21.44 -22.93 15.08
CA SER A 164 21.07 -22.49 16.44
C SER A 164 22.02 -21.41 16.97
N LYS A 165 23.33 -21.53 16.70
CA LYS A 165 24.30 -20.46 17.00
C LYS A 165 24.09 -19.17 16.21
N LYS A 166 23.58 -19.26 14.98
CA LYS A 166 23.29 -18.11 14.12
C LYS A 166 21.96 -17.44 14.44
N LEU A 167 21.06 -18.11 15.15
CA LEU A 167 19.81 -17.53 15.63
C LEU A 167 20.12 -16.52 16.76
N LYS A 168 20.05 -15.23 16.45
CA LYS A 168 20.22 -14.14 17.44
C LYS A 168 19.09 -14.20 18.49
N ASN A 169 19.45 -14.17 19.77
CA ASN A 169 18.60 -14.28 20.97
C ASN A 169 17.50 -13.20 21.17
N LYS A 170 17.03 -12.50 20.14
CA LYS A 170 16.06 -11.40 20.25
C LYS A 170 14.86 -11.50 19.30
N LYS A 171 14.57 -12.70 18.77
CA LYS A 171 13.40 -12.96 17.89
C LYS A 171 12.32 -13.84 18.53
N HIS A 172 12.13 -13.78 19.85
CA HIS A 172 10.92 -14.36 20.45
C HIS A 172 9.79 -13.33 20.47
N ALA A 173 8.62 -13.76 20.01
CA ALA A 173 7.39 -13.02 20.22
C ALA A 173 7.14 -12.89 21.73
N PRO A 174 6.68 -11.74 22.24
CA PRO A 174 6.29 -11.62 23.63
C PRO A 174 5.13 -12.60 23.88
N MET A 175 5.35 -13.57 24.77
CA MET A 175 4.29 -14.41 25.32
C MET A 175 3.25 -13.48 25.95
N ILE A 176 2.07 -13.41 25.34
CA ILE A 176 0.92 -12.74 25.92
C ILE A 176 0.46 -13.66 27.06
N HIS A 177 0.79 -13.30 28.30
CA HIS A 177 0.18 -13.92 29.46
C HIS A 177 -1.30 -13.53 29.46
N TYR A 178 -2.17 -14.47 29.11
CA TYR A 178 -3.59 -14.37 29.45
C TYR A 178 -3.70 -14.59 30.97
N ARG A 179 -4.05 -13.52 31.69
CA ARG A 179 -4.60 -13.57 33.03
C ARG A 179 -6.11 -13.61 32.95
#